data_AF-A0A7V9CAQ3-F1
#
_entry.id   AF-A0A7V9CAQ3-F1
#
_cell.length_a   1.000
_cell.length_b   1.000
_cell.length_c   1.000
_cell.angle_alpha   90.00
_cell.angle_beta   90.00
_cell.angle_gamma   90.00
#
_symmetry.space_group_name_H-M   'P 1'
#
loop_
_entity.id
_entity.type
_entity.pdbx_description
1 polymer ?
#
loop_
_entity_poly.entity_id
_entity_poly.type
_entity_poly.pdbx_seq_one_letter_code
_entity_poly.pdbx_strand_id
1 'polypeptide(L)' 'MLATGGAAALWERTTNPRGAIGAGMTLAHAAGAALAGLELTQFHPTALVDPGRPRDGFL' A
#
# COMPACT_ATOMS: atom_id res chain seq x y z
N MET A 1 -8.80 12.19 -13.68
CA MET A 1 -9.05 11.80 -12.27
C MET A 1 -8.38 10.45 -12.02
N LEU A 2 -7.66 10.28 -10.91
CA LEU A 2 -7.04 9.01 -10.51
C LEU A 2 -7.69 8.53 -9.21
N ALA A 3 -8.05 7.24 -9.13
CA ALA A 3 -8.72 6.62 -7.98
C ALA A 3 -8.19 5.19 -7.75
N THR A 4 -6.88 5.01 -7.82
CA THR A 4 -6.23 3.69 -7.85
C THR A 4 -5.91 3.10 -6.47
N GLY A 5 -6.29 3.78 -5.38
CA GLY A 5 -5.87 3.43 -4.02
C GLY A 5 -4.41 3.79 -3.71
N GLY A 6 -3.88 3.23 -2.62
CA GLY A 6 -2.54 3.52 -2.08
C GLY A 6 -1.43 2.56 -2.52
N ALA A 7 -0.31 2.56 -1.78
CA ALA A 7 0.90 1.78 -2.04
C ALA A 7 1.29 0.79 -0.91
N ALA A 8 0.42 0.59 0.08
CA ALA A 8 0.74 -0.20 1.26
C ALA A 8 0.96 -1.70 1.00
N ALA A 9 0.61 -2.22 -0.18
CA ALA A 9 0.92 -3.60 -0.58
C ALA A 9 2.41 -3.85 -0.90
N LEU A 10 3.22 -2.78 -0.92
CA LEU A 10 4.68 -2.88 -1.09
C LEU A 10 5.40 -3.41 0.17
N TRP A 11 4.76 -3.31 1.33
CA TRP A 11 5.29 -3.86 2.59
C TRP A 11 5.06 -5.37 2.67
N GLU A 12 6.03 -6.09 3.26
CA GLU A 12 5.97 -7.55 3.41
C GLU A 12 4.72 -8.01 4.17
N ARG A 13 4.43 -7.35 5.29
CA ARG A 13 3.22 -7.52 6.10
C ARG A 13 2.29 -6.33 5.86
N THR A 14 1.07 -6.60 5.40
CA THR A 14 0.13 -5.54 5.00
C THR A 14 -1.32 -6.00 5.11
N THR A 15 -2.19 -5.08 5.52
CA THR A 15 -3.65 -5.26 5.51
C THR A 15 -4.29 -5.00 4.15
N ASN A 16 -3.48 -4.60 3.15
CA ASN A 16 -3.98 -4.12 1.87
C ASN A 16 -4.00 -5.20 0.81
N PRO A 17 -4.97 -5.15 -0.13
CA PRO A 17 -4.99 -6.05 -1.28
C PRO A 17 -3.75 -5.89 -2.16
N ARG A 18 -3.36 -6.99 -2.82
CA ARG A 18 -2.17 -7.07 -3.68
C ARG A 18 -2.09 -6.00 -4.77
N GLY A 19 -3.22 -5.40 -5.16
CA GLY A 19 -3.30 -4.32 -6.14
C GLY A 19 -2.99 -2.92 -5.60
N ALA A 20 -2.90 -2.72 -4.29
CA ALA A 20 -2.59 -1.43 -3.67
C ALA A 20 -1.09 -1.11 -3.73
N ILE A 21 -0.57 -1.00 -4.97
CA ILE A 21 0.87 -0.86 -5.30
C ILE A 21 1.26 0.57 -5.73
N GLY A 22 0.38 1.55 -5.55
CA GLY A 22 0.67 2.94 -5.87
C GLY A 22 0.60 3.30 -7.37
N ALA A 23 -0.13 2.53 -8.18
CA ALA A 23 -0.17 2.73 -9.64
C ALA A 23 -0.50 4.18 -10.06
N GLY A 24 -1.49 4.82 -9.44
CA GLY A 24 -1.83 6.22 -9.70
C GLY A 24 -0.77 7.21 -9.25
N MET A 25 -0.07 6.95 -8.14
CA MET A 25 1.05 7.79 -7.69
C MET A 25 2.18 7.76 -8.72
N THR A 26 2.55 6.56 -9.19
CA THR A 26 3.57 6.38 -10.25
C THR A 26 3.18 7.10 -11.54
N LEU A 27 1.92 6.94 -12.00
CA LEU A 27 1.43 7.63 -13.20
C LEU A 27 1.40 9.16 -13.03
N ALA A 28 0.97 9.65 -11.88
CA ALA A 28 0.96 11.09 -11.59
C ALA A 28 2.38 11.66 -11.59
N HIS A 29 3.32 10.97 -10.94
CA HIS A 29 4.72 11.36 -10.93
C HIS A 29 5.33 11.38 -12.34
N ALA A 30 5.05 10.34 -13.15
CA ALA A 30 5.48 10.28 -14.55
C ALA A 30 4.89 11.42 -15.40
N ALA A 31 3.70 11.90 -15.07
CA ALA A 31 3.06 13.06 -15.69
C ALA A 31 3.58 14.41 -15.14
N GLY A 32 4.60 14.41 -14.28
CA GLY A 32 5.23 15.62 -13.72
C GLY A 32 4.59 16.14 -12.43
N ALA A 33 3.66 15.41 -11.82
CA ALA A 33 3.11 15.82 -10.53
C ALA A 33 4.14 15.63 -9.41
N ALA A 34 4.25 16.61 -8.52
CA ALA A 34 4.96 16.45 -7.26
C ALA A 34 4.13 15.54 -6.33
N LEU A 35 4.79 14.57 -5.70
CA LEU A 35 4.22 13.74 -4.64
C LEU A 35 4.73 14.23 -3.28
N ALA A 36 3.98 13.96 -2.22
CA ALA A 36 4.34 14.33 -0.85
C ALA A 36 3.87 13.27 0.15
N GLY A 37 4.56 13.16 1.29
CA GLY A 37 4.17 12.29 2.41
C GLY A 37 4.23 10.79 2.13
N LEU A 38 5.04 10.36 1.16
CA LEU A 38 5.17 8.93 0.80
C LEU A 38 5.81 8.10 1.93
N GLU A 39 6.57 8.76 2.81
CA GLU A 39 7.17 8.20 4.02
C GLU A 39 6.14 7.96 5.14
N LEU A 40 4.98 8.63 5.09
CA LEU A 40 3.95 8.58 6.13
C LEU A 40 3.00 7.39 5.91
N THR A 41 3.54 6.17 6.05
CA THR A 41 2.73 4.95 5.97
C THR A 41 2.13 4.58 7.33
N GLN A 42 0.81 4.42 7.39
CA GLN A 42 0.12 3.87 8.56
C GLN A 42 0.23 2.34 8.59
N PHE A 43 0.61 1.80 9.74
CA PHE A 43 0.49 0.38 10.04
C PHE A 43 -0.64 0.15 11.04
N HIS A 44 -1.56 -0.77 10.72
CA HIS A 44 -2.64 -1.09 11.64
C HIS A 44 -2.08 -1.88 12.84
N PRO A 45 -2.34 -1.45 14.09
CA PRO A 45 -1.68 -2.03 15.27
C PRO A 45 -2.15 -3.46 15.59
N THR A 46 -3.31 -3.87 15.10
CA THR A 46 -3.95 -5.16 15.44
C THR A 46 -4.25 -6.04 14.23
N ALA A 47 -3.42 -5.96 13.18
CA ALA A 47 -3.51 -6.88 12.04
C ALA A 47 -3.35 -8.35 12.50
N LEU A 48 -4.22 -9.24 11.99
CA LEU A 48 -4.23 -10.67 12.32
C LEU A 48 -2.85 -11.30 12.08
N VAL A 49 -2.42 -12.19 12.98
CA VAL A 49 -1.24 -13.03 12.82
C VAL A 49 -1.67 -14.46 12.53
N ASP A 50 -1.43 -14.94 11.31
CA ASP A 50 -1.66 -16.31 10.87
C ASP A 50 -0.36 -16.93 10.31
N PRO A 51 0.37 -17.70 11.13
CA PRO A 51 1.61 -18.38 10.72
C PRO A 51 1.42 -19.40 9.58
N GLY A 52 0.18 -19.82 9.31
CA GLY A 52 -0.16 -20.75 8.22
C GLY A 52 -0.29 -20.07 6.86
N ARG A 53 -0.30 -18.73 6.80
CA ARG A 53 -0.38 -17.98 5.54
C ARG A 53 1.00 -17.49 5.10
N PRO A 54 1.37 -17.69 3.81
CA PRO A 54 2.65 -17.22 3.28
C PRO A 54 2.81 -15.68 3.27
N ARG A 55 1.72 -14.93 3.45
CA ARG A 55 1.72 -13.48 3.73
C ARG A 55 0.67 -13.17 4.77
N ASP A 56 1.14 -12.69 5.91
CA ASP A 56 0.34 -12.37 7.09
C ASP A 56 -0.09 -10.88 7.12
N GLY A 57 -1.06 -10.53 7.98
CA GLY A 57 -1.49 -9.16 8.22
C GLY A 57 -2.74 -8.70 7.45
N PHE A 58 -3.36 -9.59 6.66
CA PHE A 58 -4.64 -9.32 6.01
C PHE A 58 -5.79 -9.37 7.04
N LEU A 59 -6.67 -8.36 7.02
CA LEU A 59 -7.94 -8.40 7.75
C LEU A 59 -9.01 -9.14 6.93
#